data_AF-A0A6A6BUQ9-F1
#
_entry.id   AF-A0A6A6BUQ9-F1
#
_cell.length_a   1.000
_cell.length_b   1.000
_cell.length_c   1.000
_cell.angle_alpha   90.00
_cell.angle_beta   90.00
_cell.angle_gamma   90.00
#
_symmetry.space_group_name_H-M   'P 1'
#
loop_
_entity.id
_entity.type
_entity.pdbx_description
1 polymer ?
#
loop_
_entity_poly.entity_id
_entity_poly.type
_entity_poly.pdbx_seq_one_letter_code
_entity_poly.pdbx_strand_id
1 'polypeptide(L)'
;MAFVTIADSAAVEGQRLMLELVERNLRVQFVYTTLASFPSQAEAFHHSRLFSPHHTLDLVVACGALPPPPPPSARPPTTTPSTQPKPLSPSSQTPSLLTWLTATPPTATHPASSFPSPPPTSPLDRAITATIHSAHLALHHFRFAPAFDSAESDAAGADFADKHFLLLAPLASYAPPPPHVARDTSLAGIAAAAGVRALFGGVRDALGGRGAVADADVRARVNLVAVPDVLGGVASAEGGGGDGGGGISVSERDCAEVVLEVACAAEVTGTALAVTAEGVRDVSGA
;
A
#
# COMPACT_ATOMS: atom_id res chain seq x y z
N MET A 1 -5.38 -24.47 -3.44
CA MET A 1 -6.05 -23.77 -2.32
C MET A 1 -5.03 -22.79 -1.75
N ALA A 2 -5.39 -21.52 -1.56
CA ALA A 2 -4.46 -20.50 -1.05
C ALA A 2 -4.49 -20.41 0.48
N PHE A 3 -3.31 -20.15 1.07
CA PHE A 3 -3.13 -19.82 2.48
C PHE A 3 -2.73 -18.36 2.58
N VAL A 4 -3.52 -17.54 3.27
CA VAL A 4 -3.34 -16.09 3.30
C VAL A 4 -2.98 -15.64 4.71
N THR A 5 -1.94 -14.82 4.83
CA THR A 5 -1.64 -14.10 6.07
C THR A 5 -1.88 -12.62 5.86
N ILE A 6 -2.70 -12.02 6.71
CA ILE A 6 -2.93 -10.58 6.77
C ILE A 6 -1.98 -10.01 7.83
N ALA A 7 -1.05 -9.17 7.40
CA ALA A 7 -0.07 -8.50 8.26
C ALA A 7 -0.36 -7.00 8.33
N ASP A 8 -0.95 -6.53 9.44
CA ASP A 8 -1.35 -5.13 9.60
C ASP A 8 -1.17 -4.64 11.03
N SER A 9 -1.01 -3.33 11.19
CA SER A 9 -1.05 -2.60 12.46
C SER A 9 -2.47 -2.36 12.99
N ALA A 10 -3.50 -2.47 12.15
CA ALA A 10 -4.90 -2.36 12.53
C ALA A 10 -5.42 -3.68 13.14
N ALA A 11 -5.05 -3.95 14.40
CA ALA A 11 -5.33 -5.23 15.07
C ALA A 11 -6.81 -5.63 15.06
N VAL A 12 -7.71 -4.68 15.36
CA VAL A 12 -9.14 -4.97 15.51
C VAL A 12 -9.78 -5.28 14.16
N GLU A 13 -9.51 -4.44 13.16
CA GLU A 13 -10.03 -4.58 11.81
C GLU A 13 -9.49 -5.83 11.12
N GLY A 14 -8.19 -6.10 11.26
CA GLY A 14 -7.54 -7.27 10.70
C GLY A 14 -8.03 -8.59 11.31
N GLN A 15 -8.21 -8.64 12.64
CA GLN A 15 -8.80 -9.82 13.30
C GLN A 15 -10.25 -10.04 12.89
N ARG A 16 -11.05 -8.96 12.83
CA ARG A 16 -12.45 -9.05 12.38
C ARG A 16 -12.55 -9.61 10.97
N LEU A 17 -11.74 -9.10 10.05
CA LEU A 17 -11.70 -9.58 8.65
C LEU A 17 -11.26 -11.04 8.57
N MET A 18 -10.24 -11.43 9.32
CA MET A 18 -9.79 -12.83 9.38
C MET A 18 -10.91 -13.77 9.83
N LEU A 19 -11.64 -13.43 10.90
CA LEU A 19 -12.76 -14.25 11.39
C LEU A 19 -13.86 -14.42 10.33
N GLU A 20 -14.25 -13.34 9.66
CA GLU A 20 -15.23 -13.38 8.58
C GLU A 20 -14.79 -14.31 7.44
N LEU A 21 -13.52 -14.25 7.04
CA LEU A 21 -12.97 -15.11 5.99
C LEU A 21 -12.88 -16.59 6.43
N VAL A 22 -12.55 -16.84 7.69
CA VAL A 22 -12.51 -18.19 8.27
C VAL A 22 -13.92 -18.80 8.37
N GLU A 23 -14.94 -18.03 8.72
CA GLU A 23 -16.35 -18.46 8.71
C GLU A 23 -16.81 -18.89 7.31
N ARG A 24 -16.21 -18.30 6.26
CA ARG A 24 -16.40 -18.68 4.86
C ARG A 24 -15.52 -19.88 4.43
N ASN A 25 -14.93 -20.59 5.39
CA ASN A 25 -14.05 -21.75 5.19
C ASN A 25 -12.79 -21.45 4.36
N LEU A 26 -12.27 -20.22 4.43
CA LEU A 26 -11.00 -19.83 3.82
C LEU A 26 -9.84 -20.02 4.81
N ARG A 27 -8.62 -20.27 4.30
CA ARG A 27 -7.41 -20.42 5.12
C ARG A 27 -6.72 -19.08 5.27
N VAL A 28 -7.15 -18.34 6.28
CA VAL A 28 -6.62 -17.00 6.58
C VAL A 28 -6.15 -16.94 8.02
N GLN A 29 -5.01 -16.31 8.25
CA GLN A 29 -4.57 -15.90 9.59
C GLN A 29 -4.25 -14.40 9.62
N PHE A 30 -4.35 -13.80 10.80
CA PHE A 30 -3.95 -12.42 11.04
C PHE A 30 -2.71 -12.39 11.94
N VAL A 31 -1.72 -11.58 11.58
CA VAL A 31 -0.53 -11.30 12.40
C VAL A 31 -0.41 -9.79 12.58
N TYR A 32 -0.52 -9.33 13.81
CA TYR A 32 -0.29 -7.92 14.12
C TYR A 32 1.14 -7.55 13.71
N THR A 33 1.27 -6.55 12.84
CA THR A 33 2.54 -6.16 12.25
C THR A 33 2.70 -4.65 12.28
N THR A 34 3.72 -4.17 12.98
CA THR A 34 4.10 -2.76 12.90
C THR A 34 4.87 -2.53 11.61
N LEU A 35 4.25 -1.89 10.61
CA LEU A 35 4.80 -1.80 9.26
C LEU A 35 6.20 -1.17 9.19
N ALA A 36 6.56 -0.23 10.06
CA ALA A 36 7.92 0.33 10.06
C ALA A 36 8.97 -0.51 10.84
N SER A 37 8.56 -1.58 11.52
CA SER A 37 9.43 -2.40 12.38
C SER A 37 9.90 -3.66 11.64
N PHE A 38 11.20 -3.74 11.36
CA PHE A 38 11.79 -4.92 10.71
C PHE A 38 11.56 -6.22 11.50
N PRO A 39 11.80 -6.30 12.83
CA PRO A 39 11.53 -7.52 13.60
C PRO A 39 10.07 -7.96 13.53
N SER A 40 9.13 -7.01 13.58
CA SER A 40 7.70 -7.30 13.49
C SER A 40 7.32 -7.87 12.12
N GLN A 41 7.86 -7.32 11.03
CA GLN A 41 7.66 -7.90 9.70
C GLN A 41 8.32 -9.28 9.57
N ALA A 42 9.54 -9.46 10.09
CA ALA A 42 10.24 -10.74 10.03
C ALA A 42 9.45 -11.85 10.75
N GLU A 43 8.86 -11.55 11.91
CA GLU A 43 7.94 -12.44 12.62
C GLU A 43 6.70 -12.78 11.76
N ALA A 44 6.08 -11.78 11.12
CA ALA A 44 4.95 -12.01 10.21
C ALA A 44 5.31 -12.92 9.03
N PHE A 45 6.46 -12.72 8.39
CA PHE A 45 6.97 -13.60 7.32
C PHE A 45 7.23 -15.02 7.84
N HIS A 46 7.79 -15.16 9.05
CA HIS A 46 8.00 -16.46 9.69
C HIS A 46 6.67 -17.20 9.92
N HIS A 47 5.68 -16.55 10.52
CA HIS A 47 4.34 -17.11 10.73
C HIS A 47 3.64 -17.44 9.41
N SER A 48 3.76 -16.59 8.40
CA SER A 48 3.17 -16.81 7.08
C SER A 48 3.73 -18.08 6.43
N ARG A 49 5.05 -18.27 6.53
CA ARG A 49 5.72 -19.47 6.04
C ARG A 49 5.23 -20.71 6.80
N LEU A 50 5.16 -20.67 8.12
CA LEU A 50 4.71 -21.82 8.91
C LEU A 50 3.24 -22.19 8.69
N PHE A 51 2.40 -21.22 8.33
CA PHE A 51 0.97 -21.43 8.08
C PHE A 51 0.69 -22.18 6.77
N SER A 52 1.57 -22.04 5.77
CA SER A 52 1.50 -22.84 4.54
C SER A 52 1.97 -24.27 4.80
N PRO A 53 1.25 -25.30 4.31
CA PRO A 53 1.66 -26.71 4.45
C PRO A 53 2.99 -27.01 3.74
N HIS A 54 3.36 -26.18 2.75
CA HIS A 54 4.62 -26.32 2.02
C HIS A 54 5.78 -25.57 2.67
N HIS A 55 5.52 -24.81 3.74
CA HIS A 55 6.52 -23.97 4.39
C HIS A 55 7.26 -23.01 3.43
N THR A 56 6.55 -22.52 2.41
CA THR A 56 7.02 -21.57 1.41
C THR A 56 6.13 -20.34 1.34
N LEU A 57 6.68 -19.25 0.81
CA LEU A 57 5.94 -18.08 0.37
C LEU A 57 6.00 -18.01 -1.15
N ASP A 58 4.86 -17.81 -1.80
CA ASP A 58 4.74 -17.77 -3.26
C ASP A 58 4.44 -16.35 -3.74
N LEU A 59 3.51 -15.66 -3.07
CA LEU A 59 3.15 -14.28 -3.36
C LEU A 59 3.31 -13.42 -2.11
N VAL A 60 3.95 -12.26 -2.28
CA VAL A 60 3.99 -11.20 -1.27
C VAL A 60 3.42 -9.94 -1.89
N VAL A 61 2.32 -9.44 -1.32
CA VAL A 61 1.71 -8.16 -1.71
C VAL A 61 2.10 -7.11 -0.68
N ALA A 62 2.95 -6.16 -1.08
CA ALA A 62 3.36 -5.05 -0.25
C ALA A 62 2.48 -3.83 -0.56
N CYS A 63 1.57 -3.51 0.37
CA CYS A 63 0.75 -2.31 0.29
C CYS A 63 1.56 -1.11 0.76
N GLY A 64 1.95 -0.21 -0.16
CA GLY A 64 2.52 1.07 0.22
C GLY A 64 1.57 1.78 1.17
N ALA A 65 2.02 2.04 2.41
CA ALA A 65 1.15 2.54 3.46
C ALA A 65 0.43 3.82 3.01
N LEU A 66 -0.87 3.71 2.79
CA LEU A 66 -1.72 4.87 2.60
C LEU A 66 -1.77 5.65 3.91
N PRO A 67 -1.86 6.99 3.87
CA PRO A 67 -2.16 7.74 5.07
C PRO A 67 -3.43 7.17 5.69
N PRO A 68 -3.48 7.00 7.03
CA PRO A 68 -4.68 6.53 7.67
C PRO A 68 -5.80 7.50 7.31
N PRO A 69 -7.04 7.02 7.11
CA PRO A 69 -8.14 7.92 6.87
C PRO A 69 -8.16 8.96 7.99
N PRO A 70 -8.47 10.24 7.70
CA PRO A 70 -8.62 11.23 8.74
C PRO A 70 -9.61 10.66 9.78
N PRO A 71 -9.38 10.88 11.09
CA PRO A 71 -10.34 10.45 12.09
C PRO A 71 -11.72 10.94 11.66
N PRO A 72 -12.76 10.09 11.74
CA PRO A 72 -14.10 10.48 11.31
C PRO A 72 -14.39 11.80 11.98
N SER A 73 -14.59 12.85 11.18
CA SER A 73 -14.86 14.20 11.71
C SER A 73 -16.01 14.03 12.66
N ALA A 74 -15.75 14.22 13.96
CA ALA A 74 -16.69 13.85 15.00
C ALA A 74 -18.04 14.45 14.62
N ARG A 75 -18.99 13.57 14.28
CA ARG A 75 -20.35 13.99 13.90
C ARG A 75 -20.77 14.98 14.98
N PRO A 76 -21.14 16.23 14.63
CA PRO A 76 -21.46 17.24 15.64
C PRO A 76 -22.47 16.59 16.59
N PRO A 77 -22.15 16.51 17.90
CA PRO A 77 -22.96 15.74 18.83
C PRO A 77 -24.39 16.24 18.71
N THR A 78 -25.31 15.32 18.34
CA THR A 78 -26.75 15.58 18.36
C THR A 78 -27.05 16.15 19.73
N THR A 79 -27.46 17.41 19.77
CA THR A 79 -27.52 18.26 20.95
C THR A 79 -28.35 17.64 22.06
N THR A 80 -27.69 16.99 23.02
CA THR A 80 -28.18 16.89 24.39
C THR A 80 -27.53 18.04 25.16
N PRO A 81 -28.30 18.93 25.80
CA PRO A 81 -27.75 20.08 26.51
C PRO A 81 -27.00 19.60 27.76
N SER A 82 -25.68 19.40 27.64
CA SER A 82 -24.77 19.15 28.75
C SER A 82 -23.87 20.36 28.93
N THR A 83 -24.01 21.01 30.08
CA THR A 83 -23.48 22.33 30.42
C THR A 83 -22.01 22.28 30.87
N GLN A 84 -21.12 21.66 30.11
CA GLN A 84 -19.67 21.86 30.32
C GLN A 84 -18.87 21.88 29.01
N PRO A 85 -18.27 23.03 28.65
CA PRO A 85 -17.40 23.14 27.48
C PRO A 85 -16.06 22.45 27.76
N LYS A 86 -15.83 21.31 27.11
CA LYS A 86 -14.50 20.69 27.04
C LYS A 86 -13.67 21.45 25.99
N PRO A 87 -12.47 21.97 26.32
CA PRO A 87 -11.64 22.67 25.34
C PRO A 87 -11.22 21.70 24.23
N LEU A 88 -11.58 22.05 22.99
CA LEU A 88 -11.17 21.34 21.79
C LEU A 88 -9.65 21.49 21.63
N SER A 89 -8.92 20.38 21.69
CA SER A 89 -7.52 20.36 21.30
C SER A 89 -7.42 20.76 19.82
N PRO A 90 -6.54 21.71 19.44
CA PRO A 90 -6.39 22.10 18.05
C PRO A 90 -5.98 20.88 17.23
N SER A 91 -6.78 20.53 16.23
CA SER A 91 -6.42 19.49 15.27
C SER A 91 -5.09 19.90 14.62
N SER A 92 -4.08 19.04 14.72
CA SER A 92 -2.74 19.23 14.16
C SER A 92 -2.74 19.07 12.64
N GLN A 93 -3.63 19.78 11.94
CA GLN A 93 -3.60 19.85 10.49
C GLN A 93 -2.37 20.65 10.09
N THR A 94 -1.40 19.96 9.47
CA THR A 94 -0.23 20.62 8.93
C THR A 94 -0.68 21.47 7.74
N PRO A 95 -0.37 22.78 7.69
CA PRO A 95 -0.72 23.60 6.54
C PRO A 95 -0.10 23.02 5.27
N SER A 96 -0.89 22.93 4.19
CA SER A 96 -0.38 22.42 2.92
C SER A 96 0.73 23.33 2.39
N LEU A 97 1.63 22.79 1.56
CA LEU A 97 2.73 23.58 0.96
C LEU A 97 2.20 24.78 0.16
N LEU A 98 1.04 24.62 -0.49
CA LEU A 98 0.38 25.72 -1.18
C LEU A 98 -0.06 26.80 -0.18
N THR A 99 -0.66 26.41 0.95
CA THR A 99 -1.01 27.34 2.04
C THR A 99 0.21 28.13 2.50
N TRP A 100 1.34 27.46 2.68
CA TRP A 100 2.60 28.12 3.05
C TRP A 100 3.12 29.07 1.95
N LEU A 101 3.12 28.66 0.68
CA LEU A 101 3.54 29.49 -0.45
C LEU A 101 2.64 30.70 -0.69
N THR A 102 1.34 30.58 -0.37
CA THR A 102 0.37 31.68 -0.53
C THR A 102 0.23 32.54 0.72
N ALA A 103 0.83 32.14 1.84
CA ALA A 103 0.78 32.92 3.06
C ALA A 103 1.58 34.22 2.88
N THR A 104 0.95 35.36 3.15
CA THR A 104 1.62 36.66 3.12
C THR A 104 2.79 36.63 4.12
N PRO A 105 4.01 36.99 3.70
CA PRO A 105 5.16 36.99 4.60
C PRO A 105 4.85 37.90 5.81
N PRO A 106 5.14 37.45 7.04
CA PRO A 106 4.81 38.22 8.23
C PRO A 106 5.53 39.57 8.20
N THR A 107 4.77 40.66 8.41
CA THR A 107 5.31 42.01 8.53
C THR A 107 6.33 42.05 9.68
N ALA A 108 7.39 42.86 9.54
CA ALA A 108 8.62 42.89 10.35
C ALA A 108 8.47 43.06 11.90
N THR A 109 7.25 43.10 12.42
CA THR A 109 6.93 43.17 13.85
C THR A 109 6.64 41.80 14.49
N HIS A 110 6.75 40.69 13.76
CA HIS A 110 6.52 39.36 14.35
C HIS A 110 7.69 38.91 15.24
N PRO A 111 7.42 38.39 16.46
CA PRO A 111 8.46 37.87 17.33
C PRO A 111 9.24 36.73 16.66
N ALA A 112 10.54 36.65 16.95
CA ALA A 112 11.51 35.69 16.41
C ALA A 112 11.19 34.20 16.69
N SER A 113 10.03 33.87 17.25
CA SER A 113 9.58 32.51 17.56
C SER A 113 8.74 31.85 16.46
N SER A 114 8.58 32.48 15.29
CA SER A 114 7.74 31.97 14.18
C SER A 114 8.52 31.15 13.15
N PHE A 115 9.47 30.30 13.61
CA PHE A 115 10.07 29.32 12.70
C PHE A 115 9.03 28.26 12.34
N PRO A 116 8.89 27.90 11.05
CA PRO A 116 7.98 26.83 10.66
C PRO A 116 8.46 25.52 11.29
N SER A 117 7.52 24.74 11.85
CA SER A 117 7.80 23.37 12.26
C SER A 117 8.16 22.52 11.03
N PRO A 118 9.09 21.56 11.13
CA PRO A 118 9.39 20.66 10.03
C PRO A 118 8.12 19.89 9.60
N PRO A 119 7.97 19.59 8.30
CA PRO A 119 6.85 18.79 7.83
C PRO A 119 6.93 17.35 8.40
N PRO A 120 5.80 16.68 8.65
CA PRO A 120 5.80 15.31 9.13
C PRO A 120 6.34 14.35 8.07
N THR A 121 7.30 13.50 8.45
CA THR A 121 7.90 12.48 7.57
C THR A 121 7.25 11.11 7.73
N SER A 122 6.32 10.94 8.67
CA SER A 122 5.72 9.64 8.98
C SER A 122 5.05 8.92 7.80
N PRO A 123 4.53 9.58 6.73
CA PRO A 123 4.08 8.87 5.54
C PRO A 123 5.25 8.22 4.76
N LEU A 124 6.39 8.91 4.66
CA LEU A 124 7.61 8.37 4.04
C LEU A 124 8.11 7.17 4.84
N ASP A 125 8.24 7.35 6.15
CA ASP A 125 8.74 6.30 7.05
C ASP A 125 7.85 5.05 7.01
N ARG A 126 6.54 5.21 6.88
CA ARG A 126 5.63 4.07 6.77
C ARG A 126 5.63 3.44 5.38
N ALA A 127 5.54 4.21 4.31
CA ALA A 127 5.43 3.63 2.98
C ALA A 127 6.78 3.06 2.49
N ILE A 128 7.84 3.86 2.56
CA ILE A 128 9.14 3.50 1.98
C ILE A 128 9.83 2.45 2.84
N THR A 129 9.97 2.68 4.15
CA THR A 129 10.66 1.73 5.04
C THR A 129 9.94 0.39 5.08
N ALA A 130 8.60 0.38 5.17
CA ALA A 130 7.86 -0.87 5.17
C ALA A 130 8.07 -1.65 3.86
N THR A 131 8.01 -0.95 2.72
CA THR A 131 8.23 -1.56 1.40
C THR A 131 9.65 -2.12 1.24
N ILE A 132 10.68 -1.39 1.71
CA ILE A 132 12.07 -1.87 1.70
C ILE A 132 12.21 -3.15 2.52
N HIS A 133 11.68 -3.17 3.74
CA HIS A 133 11.72 -4.35 4.60
C HIS A 133 10.97 -5.52 3.98
N SER A 134 9.77 -5.29 3.43
CA SER A 134 8.97 -6.32 2.77
C SER A 134 9.67 -6.88 1.54
N ALA A 135 10.29 -6.03 0.71
CA ALA A 135 11.09 -6.47 -0.43
C ALA A 135 12.28 -7.33 0.01
N HIS A 136 13.02 -6.88 1.03
CA HIS A 136 14.17 -7.62 1.56
C HIS A 136 13.76 -9.00 2.09
N LEU A 137 12.71 -9.06 2.91
CA LEU A 137 12.20 -10.31 3.48
C LEU A 137 11.62 -11.23 2.39
N ALA A 138 10.87 -10.69 1.42
CA ALA A 138 10.33 -11.47 0.31
C ALA A 138 11.46 -12.13 -0.49
N LEU A 139 12.46 -11.35 -0.93
CA LEU A 139 13.59 -11.88 -1.69
C LEU A 139 14.42 -12.88 -0.90
N HIS A 140 14.64 -12.63 0.40
CA HIS A 140 15.28 -13.59 1.30
C HIS A 140 14.52 -14.92 1.32
N HIS A 141 13.20 -14.89 1.52
CA HIS A 141 12.38 -16.11 1.58
C HIS A 141 12.22 -16.82 0.24
N PHE A 142 12.21 -16.08 -0.88
CA PHE A 142 12.18 -16.66 -2.22
C PHE A 142 13.46 -17.40 -2.56
N ARG A 143 14.63 -16.91 -2.10
CA ARG A 143 15.93 -17.58 -2.29
C ARG A 143 16.00 -18.96 -1.65
N PHE A 144 15.41 -19.13 -0.47
CA PHE A 144 15.50 -20.37 0.31
C PHE A 144 14.31 -21.31 0.08
N ALA A 145 13.50 -21.09 -0.96
CA ALA A 145 12.51 -22.07 -1.36
C ALA A 145 13.29 -23.34 -1.78
N PRO A 146 13.13 -24.47 -1.07
CA PRO A 146 13.81 -25.69 -1.46
C PRO A 146 13.43 -25.96 -2.91
N ALA A 147 14.43 -26.17 -3.77
CA ALA A 147 14.22 -26.84 -5.04
C ALA A 147 13.65 -28.20 -4.67
N PHE A 148 12.32 -28.31 -4.57
CA PHE A 148 11.66 -29.57 -4.29
C PHE A 148 12.18 -30.53 -5.36
N ASP A 149 12.96 -31.53 -4.92
CA ASP A 149 13.75 -32.43 -5.75
C ASP A 149 12.93 -32.83 -6.97
N SER A 150 13.17 -32.12 -8.08
CA SER A 150 12.44 -32.28 -9.34
C SER A 150 13.00 -33.49 -10.09
N ALA A 151 13.41 -34.52 -9.36
CA ALA A 151 14.14 -35.68 -9.85
C ALA A 151 13.23 -36.70 -10.57
N GLU A 152 11.91 -36.50 -10.57
CA GLU A 152 10.96 -37.38 -11.29
C GLU A 152 10.04 -36.67 -12.29
N SER A 153 10.26 -35.38 -12.56
CA SER A 153 9.48 -34.66 -13.58
C SER A 153 10.33 -34.32 -14.80
N ASP A 154 10.67 -35.34 -15.60
CA ASP A 154 11.06 -35.19 -17.01
C ASP A 154 9.91 -34.64 -17.90
N ALA A 155 8.77 -34.27 -17.31
CA ALA A 155 7.80 -33.40 -17.94
C ALA A 155 8.36 -31.98 -17.98
N ALA A 156 8.83 -31.58 -19.16
CA ALA A 156 9.34 -30.26 -19.49
C ALA A 156 8.55 -29.13 -18.81
N GLY A 157 9.22 -28.38 -17.92
CA GLY A 157 8.75 -27.07 -17.45
C GLY A 157 8.02 -27.05 -16.11
N ALA A 158 8.57 -27.68 -15.06
CA ALA A 158 8.22 -27.26 -13.70
C ALA A 158 8.74 -25.82 -13.50
N ASP A 159 7.81 -24.87 -13.68
CA ASP A 159 8.04 -23.46 -13.87
C ASP A 159 8.40 -22.81 -12.53
N PHE A 160 9.70 -22.62 -12.27
CA PHE A 160 10.19 -21.87 -11.09
C PHE A 160 9.81 -20.37 -11.12
N ALA A 161 8.84 -19.97 -11.96
CA ALA A 161 8.31 -18.63 -12.15
C ALA A 161 7.25 -18.22 -11.10
N ASP A 162 6.91 -19.08 -10.12
CA ASP A 162 5.78 -18.85 -9.21
C ASP A 162 6.02 -17.80 -8.12
N LYS A 163 7.27 -17.38 -7.87
CA LYS A 163 7.57 -16.39 -6.82
C LYS A 163 7.29 -14.98 -7.30
N HIS A 164 6.37 -14.29 -6.65
CA HIS A 164 5.91 -12.98 -7.08
C HIS A 164 5.92 -11.97 -5.93
N PHE A 165 6.62 -10.85 -6.15
CA PHE A 165 6.56 -9.67 -5.30
C PHE A 165 5.69 -8.60 -5.98
N LEU A 166 4.52 -8.31 -5.43
CA LEU A 166 3.58 -7.35 -5.98
C LEU A 166 3.53 -6.09 -5.10
N LEU A 167 3.79 -4.94 -5.71
CA LEU A 167 3.73 -3.64 -5.02
C LEU A 167 2.39 -2.98 -5.31
N LEU A 168 1.67 -2.54 -4.28
CA LEU A 168 0.54 -1.64 -4.44
C LEU A 168 0.98 -0.22 -4.11
N ALA A 169 0.77 0.69 -5.05
CA ALA A 169 1.13 2.10 -4.90
C ALA A 169 -0.09 3.00 -5.11
N PRO A 170 -0.12 4.21 -4.54
CA PRO A 170 -1.13 5.19 -4.89
C PRO A 170 -0.96 5.65 -6.35
N LEU A 171 -2.06 5.90 -7.06
CA LEU A 171 -2.08 6.42 -8.44
C LEU A 171 -1.37 7.78 -8.54
N ALA A 172 -1.32 8.53 -7.44
CA ALA A 172 -0.57 9.77 -7.30
C ALA A 172 0.93 9.63 -7.59
N SER A 173 1.47 8.41 -7.65
CA SER A 173 2.83 8.13 -8.13
C SER A 173 3.02 8.44 -9.62
N TYR A 174 1.99 8.28 -10.46
CA TYR A 174 2.08 8.38 -11.92
C TYR A 174 1.44 9.63 -12.50
N ALA A 175 0.36 10.10 -11.89
CA ALA A 175 -0.32 11.31 -12.31
C ALA A 175 -0.50 12.25 -11.11
N PRO A 176 -0.21 13.55 -11.25
CA PRO A 176 -0.55 14.48 -10.19
C PRO A 176 -2.08 14.41 -9.96
N PRO A 177 -2.54 14.35 -8.70
CA PRO A 177 -3.96 14.36 -8.43
C PRO A 177 -4.57 15.64 -9.01
N PRO A 178 -5.82 15.60 -9.51
CA PRO A 178 -6.46 16.80 -10.01
C PRO A 178 -6.54 17.87 -8.89
N PRO A 179 -6.59 19.17 -9.24
CA PRO A 179 -6.36 20.27 -8.29
C PRO A 179 -7.26 20.27 -7.06
N HIS A 180 -8.46 19.69 -7.18
CA HIS A 180 -9.44 19.59 -6.10
C HIS A 180 -9.11 18.47 -5.09
N VAL A 181 -8.47 17.38 -5.53
CA VAL A 181 -7.98 16.28 -4.66
C VAL A 181 -6.60 16.62 -4.09
N ALA A 182 -5.79 17.36 -4.85
CA ALA A 182 -4.44 17.78 -4.47
C ALA A 182 -4.39 18.62 -3.18
N ARG A 183 -5.52 19.16 -2.70
CA ARG A 183 -5.57 19.94 -1.46
C ARG A 183 -5.31 19.11 -0.20
N ASP A 184 -5.64 17.83 -0.24
CA ASP A 184 -5.51 16.94 0.93
C ASP A 184 -4.31 16.00 0.85
N THR A 185 -3.68 15.88 -0.32
CA THR A 185 -2.47 15.07 -0.48
C THR A 185 -1.25 15.82 0.05
N SER A 186 -0.73 15.38 1.21
CA SER A 186 0.53 15.93 1.74
C SER A 186 1.70 15.69 0.77
N LEU A 187 2.67 16.62 0.72
CA LEU A 187 3.90 16.45 -0.05
C LEU A 187 4.63 15.14 0.31
N ALA A 188 4.61 14.78 1.60
CA ALA A 188 5.17 13.52 2.08
C ALA A 188 4.47 12.29 1.48
N GLY A 189 3.16 12.35 1.24
CA GLY A 189 2.39 11.30 0.55
C GLY A 189 2.77 11.16 -0.92
N ILE A 190 2.93 12.27 -1.63
CA ILE A 190 3.39 12.26 -3.04
C ILE A 190 4.82 11.70 -3.12
N ALA A 191 5.70 12.16 -2.24
CA ALA A 191 7.08 11.67 -2.17
C ALA A 191 7.14 10.19 -1.78
N ALA A 192 6.26 9.72 -0.90
CA ALA A 192 6.12 8.31 -0.55
C ALA A 192 5.68 7.46 -1.76
N ALA A 193 4.67 7.89 -2.51
CA ALA A 193 4.19 7.20 -3.70
C ALA A 193 5.28 7.13 -4.79
N ALA A 194 6.00 8.23 -5.03
CA ALA A 194 7.15 8.25 -5.93
C ALA A 194 8.28 7.34 -5.44
N GLY A 195 8.51 7.28 -4.13
CA GLY A 195 9.48 6.39 -3.50
C GLY A 195 9.17 4.92 -3.72
N VAL A 196 7.91 4.50 -3.57
CA VAL A 196 7.48 3.12 -3.86
C VAL A 196 7.70 2.77 -5.34
N ARG A 197 7.41 3.69 -6.27
CA ARG A 197 7.74 3.49 -7.70
C ARG A 197 9.24 3.36 -7.94
N ALA A 198 10.06 4.19 -7.30
CA ALA A 198 11.51 4.08 -7.43
C ALA A 198 12.03 2.74 -6.89
N LEU A 199 11.47 2.26 -5.77
CA LEU A 199 11.79 0.94 -5.23
C LEU A 199 11.38 -0.19 -6.18
N PHE A 200 10.21 -0.10 -6.82
CA PHE A 200 9.82 -1.05 -7.86
C PHE A 200 10.88 -1.14 -8.97
N GLY A 201 11.33 0.01 -9.49
CA GLY A 201 12.40 0.06 -10.48
C GLY A 201 13.68 -0.62 -9.99
N GLY A 202 14.14 -0.30 -8.78
CA GLY A 202 15.33 -0.92 -8.19
C GLY A 202 15.22 -2.43 -7.97
N VAL A 203 14.07 -2.92 -7.49
CA VAL A 203 13.82 -4.36 -7.30
C VAL A 203 13.74 -5.08 -8.65
N ARG A 204 13.08 -4.48 -9.64
CA ARG A 204 12.97 -5.01 -11.01
C ARG A 204 14.34 -5.13 -11.67
N ASP A 205 15.18 -4.12 -11.55
CA ASP A 205 16.52 -4.13 -12.13
C ASP A 205 17.40 -5.18 -11.42
N ALA A 206 17.29 -5.29 -10.08
CA ALA A 206 18.00 -6.32 -9.30
C ALA A 206 17.58 -7.76 -9.66
N LEU A 207 16.31 -7.98 -10.00
CA LEU A 207 15.77 -9.28 -10.42
C LEU A 207 16.00 -9.59 -11.92
N GLY A 208 16.72 -8.73 -12.65
CA GLY A 208 17.15 -9.00 -14.02
C GLY A 208 16.51 -8.15 -15.11
N GLY A 209 15.98 -6.97 -14.79
CA GLY A 209 15.63 -5.98 -15.80
C GLY A 209 16.83 -5.61 -16.69
N ARG A 210 16.78 -5.93 -18.00
CA ARG A 210 17.71 -5.57 -19.12
C ARG A 210 19.24 -5.65 -18.89
N GLY A 211 19.73 -6.10 -17.73
CA GLY A 211 21.15 -6.05 -17.35
C GLY A 211 21.46 -6.85 -16.08
N ALA A 212 20.84 -8.03 -15.94
CA ALA A 212 20.94 -8.89 -14.76
C ALA A 212 22.38 -9.09 -14.26
N VAL A 213 22.56 -8.96 -12.94
CA VAL A 213 23.71 -9.54 -12.23
C VAL A 213 23.57 -11.06 -12.37
N ALA A 214 24.45 -11.68 -13.15
CA ALA A 214 24.38 -13.08 -13.56
C ALA A 214 24.47 -14.13 -12.42
N ASP A 215 24.48 -13.69 -11.16
CA ASP A 215 24.83 -14.51 -9.99
C ASP A 215 23.71 -14.57 -8.93
N ALA A 216 22.51 -14.05 -9.23
CA ALA A 216 21.36 -14.14 -8.33
C ALA A 216 20.55 -15.42 -8.63
N ASP A 217 20.69 -16.43 -7.77
CA ASP A 217 19.88 -17.66 -7.76
C ASP A 217 18.39 -17.42 -7.39
N VAL A 218 17.94 -16.16 -7.39
CA VAL A 218 16.57 -15.79 -7.02
C VAL A 218 15.76 -15.62 -8.30
N ARG A 219 14.91 -16.60 -8.59
CA ARG A 219 13.90 -16.51 -9.65
C ARG A 219 12.60 -15.99 -9.04
N ALA A 220 12.41 -14.69 -9.11
CA ALA A 220 11.17 -14.05 -8.71
C ALA A 220 10.78 -12.97 -9.72
N ARG A 221 9.48 -12.75 -9.87
CA ARG A 221 8.88 -11.68 -10.67
C ARG A 221 8.44 -10.57 -9.75
N VAL A 222 8.53 -9.34 -10.26
CA VAL A 222 8.06 -8.15 -9.55
C VAL A 222 7.16 -7.34 -10.44
N ASN A 223 6.02 -6.91 -9.92
CA ASN A 223 5.10 -6.03 -10.61
C ASN A 223 4.60 -4.95 -9.65
N LEU A 224 4.03 -3.88 -10.21
CA LEU A 224 3.41 -2.81 -9.46
C LEU A 224 2.00 -2.56 -9.98
N VAL A 225 1.04 -2.35 -9.08
CA VAL A 225 -0.30 -1.88 -9.42
C VAL A 225 -0.56 -0.57 -8.68
N ALA A 226 -0.68 0.51 -9.44
CA ALA A 226 -1.05 1.81 -8.96
C ALA A 226 -2.58 1.94 -8.91
N VAL A 227 -3.11 2.09 -7.70
CA VAL A 227 -4.55 2.15 -7.44
C VAL A 227 -4.96 3.57 -7.03
N PRO A 228 -6.15 4.06 -7.42
CA PRO A 228 -6.64 5.34 -6.94
C PRO A 228 -6.81 5.29 -5.41
N ASP A 229 -6.93 6.46 -4.76
CA ASP A 229 -7.33 6.53 -3.36
C ASP A 229 -8.81 6.10 -3.25
N VAL A 230 -9.03 4.78 -3.20
CA VAL A 230 -10.37 4.20 -3.00
C VAL A 230 -10.80 4.32 -1.53
N LEU A 231 -9.84 4.61 -0.63
CA LEU A 231 -9.98 4.47 0.83
C LEU A 231 -10.55 5.70 1.56
N GLY A 232 -11.40 6.47 0.90
CA GLY A 232 -12.13 7.57 1.51
C GLY A 232 -13.52 7.24 2.07
N GLY A 233 -14.11 6.07 1.79
CA GLY A 233 -15.54 5.89 2.07
C GLY A 233 -16.09 4.46 2.05
N VAL A 234 -15.83 3.69 3.10
CA VAL A 234 -16.81 2.70 3.60
C VAL A 234 -17.95 3.42 4.35
N ALA A 235 -17.95 4.76 4.39
CA ALA A 235 -18.97 5.59 5.02
C ALA A 235 -19.76 6.40 4.00
N SER A 236 -20.66 5.75 3.24
CA SER A 236 -21.99 6.26 2.82
C SER A 236 -22.47 5.55 1.54
N ALA A 237 -22.84 4.28 1.67
CA ALA A 237 -23.79 3.67 0.73
C ALA A 237 -25.26 4.01 1.07
N GLU A 238 -25.50 4.86 2.08
CA GLU A 238 -26.85 5.23 2.50
C GLU A 238 -27.05 6.76 2.46
N GLY A 239 -27.77 7.21 1.42
CA GLY A 239 -28.68 8.35 1.54
C GLY A 239 -28.10 9.74 1.34
N GLY A 240 -27.91 10.16 0.08
CA GLY A 240 -27.72 11.57 -0.25
C GLY A 240 -27.84 11.81 -1.75
N GLY A 241 -29.08 12.01 -2.23
CA GLY A 241 -29.39 12.31 -3.63
C GLY A 241 -28.88 13.67 -4.10
N GLY A 242 -27.57 13.79 -4.29
CA GLY A 242 -26.94 14.90 -4.99
C GLY A 242 -26.72 14.53 -6.45
N ASP A 243 -27.65 14.92 -7.31
CA ASP A 243 -27.50 14.93 -8.76
C ASP A 243 -26.42 15.96 -9.15
N GLY A 244 -25.23 15.51 -9.54
CA GLY A 244 -24.12 16.44 -9.77
C GLY A 244 -22.81 15.84 -10.22
N GLY A 245 -22.82 15.12 -11.35
CA GLY A 245 -21.60 14.79 -12.11
C GLY A 245 -21.27 13.30 -12.12
N GLY A 246 -21.68 12.61 -13.18
CA GLY A 246 -21.35 11.20 -13.45
C GLY A 246 -19.88 11.01 -13.81
N GLY A 247 -18.99 11.20 -12.84
CA GLY A 247 -17.62 10.71 -12.94
C GLY A 247 -17.62 9.20 -12.78
N ILE A 248 -17.02 8.48 -13.72
CA ILE A 248 -16.77 7.04 -13.60
C ILE A 248 -15.85 6.85 -12.39
N SER A 249 -16.36 6.30 -11.30
CA SER A 249 -15.59 5.95 -10.12
C SER A 249 -15.01 4.54 -10.27
N VAL A 250 -13.72 4.38 -10.05
CA VAL A 250 -13.10 3.05 -9.92
C VAL A 250 -13.56 2.43 -8.61
N SER A 251 -14.13 1.23 -8.66
CA SER A 251 -14.54 0.51 -7.46
C SER A 251 -13.37 -0.25 -6.83
N GLU A 252 -13.47 -0.56 -5.53
CA GLU A 252 -12.51 -1.44 -4.85
C GLU A 252 -12.39 -2.81 -5.54
N ARG A 253 -13.52 -3.29 -6.08
CA ARG A 253 -13.59 -4.54 -6.83
C ARG A 253 -12.75 -4.48 -8.10
N ASP A 254 -12.81 -3.38 -8.86
CA ASP A 254 -12.02 -3.24 -10.09
C ASP A 254 -10.52 -3.28 -9.77
N CYS A 255 -10.08 -2.61 -8.69
CA CYS A 255 -8.71 -2.67 -8.21
C CYS A 255 -8.31 -4.11 -7.82
N ALA A 256 -9.17 -4.81 -7.08
CA ALA A 256 -8.91 -6.18 -6.65
C ALA A 256 -8.82 -7.16 -7.83
N GLU A 257 -9.67 -7.00 -8.86
CA GLU A 257 -9.64 -7.82 -10.07
C GLU A 257 -8.31 -7.66 -10.82
N VAL A 258 -7.80 -6.43 -10.98
CA VAL A 258 -6.49 -6.19 -11.62
C VAL A 258 -5.34 -6.77 -10.78
N VAL A 259 -5.39 -6.62 -9.45
CA VAL A 259 -4.39 -7.19 -8.56
C VAL A 259 -4.36 -8.71 -8.68
N LEU A 260 -5.52 -9.37 -8.76
CA LEU A 260 -5.63 -10.81 -8.95
C LEU A 260 -5.13 -11.25 -10.33
N GLU A 261 -5.49 -10.51 -11.39
CA GLU A 261 -5.03 -10.77 -12.75
C GLU A 261 -3.50 -10.74 -12.81
N VAL A 262 -2.87 -9.66 -12.30
CA VAL A 262 -1.41 -9.53 -12.25
C VAL A 262 -0.79 -10.60 -11.36
N ALA A 263 -1.42 -10.93 -10.23
CA ALA A 263 -0.93 -11.96 -9.32
C ALA A 263 -0.85 -13.34 -9.99
N CYS A 264 -1.84 -13.68 -10.84
CA CYS A 264 -1.98 -14.99 -11.47
C CYS A 264 -1.35 -15.12 -12.87
N ALA A 265 -1.15 -14.01 -13.60
CA ALA A 265 -0.64 -14.04 -14.98
C ALA A 265 0.89 -14.22 -15.00
N ALA A 266 1.38 -15.46 -15.19
CA ALA A 266 2.79 -15.87 -15.13
C ALA A 266 3.72 -15.14 -16.13
N GLU A 267 3.16 -14.65 -17.23
CA GLU A 267 3.83 -13.88 -18.28
C GLU A 267 4.09 -12.41 -17.91
N VAL A 268 3.33 -11.86 -16.95
CA VAL A 268 3.45 -10.45 -16.54
C VAL A 268 4.61 -10.29 -15.56
N THR A 269 5.73 -9.73 -16.01
CA THR A 269 6.89 -9.46 -15.16
C THR A 269 7.47 -8.08 -15.42
N GLY A 270 7.95 -7.42 -14.37
CA GLY A 270 8.56 -6.10 -14.46
C GLY A 270 7.61 -5.01 -14.93
N THR A 271 6.29 -5.24 -14.80
CA THR A 271 5.25 -4.35 -15.30
C THR A 271 4.67 -3.50 -14.17
N ALA A 272 4.40 -2.23 -14.46
CA ALA A 272 3.62 -1.34 -13.61
C ALA A 272 2.30 -1.01 -14.31
N LEU A 273 1.18 -1.32 -13.67
CA LEU A 273 -0.16 -1.03 -14.18
C LEU A 273 -0.82 0.07 -13.34
N ALA A 274 -1.53 0.99 -13.98
CA ALA A 274 -2.33 2.00 -13.32
C ALA A 274 -3.82 1.71 -13.54
N VAL A 275 -4.57 1.60 -12.45
CA VAL A 275 -6.02 1.46 -12.47
C VAL A 275 -6.64 2.85 -12.45
N THR A 276 -7.37 3.20 -13.51
CA THR A 276 -8.01 4.51 -13.67
C THR A 276 -9.48 4.35 -14.02
N ALA A 277 -10.24 5.44 -13.97
CA ALA A 277 -11.64 5.46 -14.40
C ALA A 277 -11.81 5.05 -15.88
N GLU A 278 -10.76 5.21 -16.69
CA GLU A 278 -10.75 4.82 -18.11
C GLU A 278 -10.30 3.36 -18.32
N GLY A 279 -10.02 2.62 -17.26
CA GLY A 279 -9.51 1.26 -17.27
C GLY A 279 -8.05 1.14 -16.83
N VAL A 280 -7.44 0.01 -17.17
CA VAL A 280 -6.06 -0.35 -16.81
C VAL A 280 -5.09 0.14 -17.87
N ARG A 281 -4.01 0.81 -17.46
CA ARG A 281 -2.95 1.30 -18.36
C ARG A 281 -1.60 0.80 -17.91
N ASP A 282 -0.77 0.35 -18.86
CA ASP A 282 0.64 0.10 -18.60
C ASP A 282 1.41 1.42 -18.47
N VAL A 283 2.07 1.60 -17.32
CA VAL A 283 2.86 2.78 -16.93
C VAL A 283 4.31 2.42 -16.62
N SER A 284 4.78 1.27 -17.10
CA SER A 284 6.15 0.75 -16.86
C SER A 284 7.27 1.65 -17.38
N GLY A 285 6.96 2.53 -18.34
CA GLY A 285 7.89 3.47 -18.96
C GLY A 285 7.85 4.90 -18.39
N ALA A 286 7.01 5.16 -17.39
CA ALA A 286 6.81 6.47 -16.77
C ALA A 286 7.55 6.61 -15.43
#